data_AF-A0A938SDL6-F1
#
_entry.id   AF-A0A938SDL6-F1
#
_cell.length_a   1.000
_cell.length_b   1.000
_cell.length_c   1.000
_cell.angle_alpha   90.00
_cell.angle_beta   90.00
_cell.angle_gamma   90.00
#
_symmetry.space_group_name_H-M   'P 1'
#
loop_
_entity.id
_entity.type
_entity.pdbx_description
1 polymer ?
#
loop_
_entity_poly.entity_id
_entity_poly.type
_entity_poly.pdbx_seq_one_letter_code
_entity_poly.pdbx_strand_id
1 'polypeptide(L)'
;MSKQVKELPVIWLQGSTCSGCSVSVLNAVHPSPRNILIDQLVPGVHLNLKFQATLMAGQGDPVIEVMENTAKAQKGEYVFVMEGSVSTAANGAYAAIGERGGQPVSVATRVEELARDCMAVIALGT
;
A
#
# COMPACT_ATOMS: atom_id res chain seq x y z
N MET A 1 33.09 1.22 1.16
CA MET A 1 31.91 0.33 1.32
C MET A 1 30.68 1.19 1.09
N SER A 2 29.96 1.01 -0.01
CA SER A 2 28.65 1.66 -0.17
C SER A 2 27.76 1.18 0.97
N LYS A 3 27.20 2.12 1.75
CA LYS A 3 26.16 1.77 2.73
C LYS A 3 25.01 1.15 1.94
N GLN A 4 24.68 -0.11 2.21
CA GLN A 4 23.52 -0.76 1.63
C GLN A 4 22.27 0.02 2.07
N VAL A 5 21.49 0.50 1.10
CA VAL A 5 20.25 1.22 1.38
C VAL A 5 19.21 0.22 1.90
N LYS A 6 18.59 0.53 3.04
CA LYS A 6 17.47 -0.24 3.56
C LYS A 6 16.21 0.15 2.82
N GLU A 7 15.63 -0.79 2.10
CA GLU A 7 14.32 -0.63 1.48
C GLU A 7 13.23 -0.87 2.54
N LEU A 8 12.38 0.13 2.80
CA LEU A 8 11.19 -0.03 3.64
C LEU A 8 9.98 -0.22 2.71
N PRO A 9 9.40 -1.44 2.64
CA PRO A 9 8.26 -1.68 1.76
C PRO A 9 7.02 -0.98 2.29
N VAL A 10 6.27 -0.40 1.36
CA VAL A 10 4.99 0.23 1.62
C VAL A 10 3.94 -0.43 0.75
N ILE A 11 2.89 -0.95 1.37
CA ILE A 11 1.67 -1.42 0.70
C ILE A 11 0.58 -0.41 1.02
N TRP A 12 0.05 0.27 0.01
CA TRP A 12 -0.98 1.29 0.15
C TRP A 12 -2.27 0.83 -0.53
N LEU A 13 -3.28 0.53 0.28
CA LEU A 13 -4.61 0.17 -0.18
C LEU A 13 -5.58 1.35 -0.17
N GLN A 14 -6.48 1.34 -1.15
CA GLN A 14 -7.56 2.30 -1.31
C GLN A 14 -8.89 1.56 -1.10
N GLY A 15 -9.57 1.86 0.00
CA GLY A 15 -10.89 1.31 0.31
C GLY A 15 -12.01 2.14 -0.32
N SER A 16 -13.02 2.49 0.48
CA SER A 16 -14.03 3.48 0.11
C SER A 16 -13.40 4.88 0.18
N THR A 17 -12.80 5.31 -0.94
CA THR A 17 -12.04 6.55 -1.04
C THR A 17 -12.41 7.38 -2.27
N CYS A 18 -12.03 8.65 -2.25
CA CYS A 18 -12.08 9.58 -3.39
C CYS A 18 -10.69 9.82 -4.03
N SER A 19 -9.65 9.10 -3.58
CA SER A 19 -8.24 9.31 -3.97
C SER A 19 -7.64 10.66 -3.57
N GLY A 20 -8.38 11.47 -2.81
CA GLY A 20 -7.93 12.80 -2.36
C GLY A 20 -6.70 12.75 -1.45
N CYS A 21 -6.53 11.68 -0.67
CA CYS A 21 -5.32 11.55 0.17
C CYS A 21 -4.09 11.25 -0.69
N SER A 22 -4.23 10.37 -1.69
CA SER A 22 -3.18 10.14 -2.69
C SER A 22 -2.78 11.44 -3.41
N VAL A 23 -3.75 12.22 -3.90
CA VAL A 23 -3.47 13.53 -4.54
C VAL A 23 -2.82 14.51 -3.56
N SER A 24 -3.25 14.55 -2.31
CA SER A 24 -2.65 15.40 -1.29
C SER A 24 -1.18 15.04 -1.03
N VAL A 25 -0.82 13.75 -1.01
CA VAL A 25 0.58 13.31 -0.88
C VAL A 25 1.39 13.70 -2.11
N LEU A 26 0.81 13.61 -3.32
CA LEU A 26 1.46 14.05 -4.55
C LEU A 26 1.71 15.57 -4.62
N ASN A 27 0.99 16.35 -3.82
CA ASN A 27 1.21 17.80 -3.70
C ASN A 27 2.29 18.18 -2.68
N ALA A 28 2.96 17.21 -2.06
CA ALA A 28 4.04 17.49 -1.10
C ALA A 28 5.19 18.26 -1.77
N VAL A 29 5.71 19.28 -1.09
CA VAL A 29 6.81 20.11 -1.62
C VAL A 29 8.16 19.64 -1.07
N HIS A 30 8.26 19.44 0.24
CA HIS A 30 9.47 19.01 0.92
C HIS A 30 9.15 18.01 2.04
N PRO A 31 9.50 16.73 1.88
CA PRO A 31 10.05 16.09 0.67
C PRO A 31 9.02 16.05 -0.48
N SER A 32 9.48 16.15 -1.73
CA SER A 32 8.60 16.03 -2.92
C SER A 32 8.25 14.57 -3.23
N PRO A 33 7.23 14.27 -4.04
CA PRO A 33 6.91 12.89 -4.44
C PRO A 33 8.07 12.18 -5.12
N ARG A 34 8.88 12.90 -5.91
CA ARG A 34 10.12 12.36 -6.47
C ARG A 34 11.08 11.92 -5.37
N ASN A 35 11.24 12.72 -4.33
CA ASN A 35 12.10 12.36 -3.21
C ASN A 35 11.56 11.15 -2.45
N ILE A 36 10.24 11.07 -2.26
CA ILE A 36 9.58 9.95 -1.56
C ILE A 36 9.73 8.64 -2.34
N LEU A 37 9.61 8.68 -3.68
CA LEU A 37 9.56 7.48 -4.53
C LEU A 37 10.92 7.00 -5.05
N ILE A 38 11.94 7.87 -5.07
CA ILE A 38 13.21 7.59 -5.75
C ILE A 38 14.43 7.84 -4.85
N ASP A 39 14.37 8.84 -3.97
CA ASP A 39 15.53 9.24 -3.17
C ASP A 39 15.52 8.59 -1.78
N GLN A 40 16.69 8.50 -1.15
CA GLN A 40 16.77 8.09 0.25
C GLN A 40 16.13 9.17 1.13
N LEU A 41 14.89 8.94 1.55
CA LEU A 41 14.07 9.89 2.32
C LEU A 41 14.78 10.33 3.61
N VAL A 42 15.44 9.37 4.26
CA VAL A 42 16.41 9.62 5.33
C VAL A 42 17.71 8.90 4.98
N PRO A 43 18.89 9.37 5.44
CA PRO A 43 20.15 8.75 5.07
C PRO A 43 20.19 7.24 5.32
N GLY A 44 20.33 6.45 4.24
CA GLY A 44 20.37 4.99 4.28
C GLY A 44 19.01 4.27 4.21
N VAL A 45 17.89 4.98 4.08
CA VAL A 45 16.55 4.37 3.97
C VAL A 45 15.79 4.95 2.78
N HIS A 46 15.23 4.07 1.96
CA HIS A 46 14.37 4.40 0.83
C HIS A 46 12.98 3.79 1.04
N LEU A 47 11.91 4.51 0.68
CA LEU A 47 10.56 3.97 0.73
C LEU A 47 10.24 3.25 -0.57
N ASN A 48 10.01 1.94 -0.48
CA ASN A 48 9.71 1.12 -1.63
C ASN A 48 8.19 0.94 -1.75
N LEU A 49 7.55 1.73 -2.62
CA LEU A 49 6.12 1.64 -2.84
C LEU A 49 5.79 0.38 -3.68
N LYS A 50 5.47 -0.72 -3.00
CA LYS A 50 5.26 -2.04 -3.61
C LYS A 50 3.89 -2.16 -4.28
N PHE A 51 2.89 -1.47 -3.72
CA PHE A 51 1.53 -1.47 -4.24
C PHE A 51 0.85 -0.13 -3.92
N GLN A 52 0.31 0.52 -4.96
CA GLN A 52 -0.58 1.68 -4.86
C GLN A 52 -1.29 1.82 -6.21
N ALA A 53 -2.61 1.66 -6.26
CA ALA A 53 -3.35 1.45 -7.50
C ALA A 53 -3.37 2.65 -8.48
N THR A 54 -3.07 3.85 -8.02
CA THR A 54 -3.12 5.08 -8.83
C THR A 54 -1.81 5.34 -9.61
N LEU A 55 -0.66 4.97 -9.04
CA LEU A 55 0.67 5.36 -9.53
C LEU A 55 1.50 4.21 -10.09
N MET A 56 1.19 2.99 -9.69
CA MET A 56 1.91 1.81 -10.14
C MET A 56 1.76 1.56 -11.64
N ALA A 57 2.80 1.01 -12.26
CA ALA A 57 2.81 0.76 -13.71
C ALA A 57 2.02 -0.50 -14.13
N GLY A 58 1.91 -1.49 -13.24
CA GLY A 58 1.23 -2.75 -13.55
C GLY A 58 -0.28 -2.72 -13.28
N GLN A 59 -0.97 -3.80 -13.63
CA GLN A 59 -2.41 -3.98 -13.39
C GLN A 59 -2.77 -5.48 -13.27
N GLY A 60 -3.96 -5.76 -12.73
CA GLY A 60 -4.52 -7.11 -12.64
C GLY A 60 -3.75 -8.06 -11.71
N ASP A 61 -3.84 -9.36 -11.98
CA ASP A 61 -3.27 -10.41 -11.13
C ASP A 61 -1.78 -10.25 -10.81
N PRO A 62 -0.90 -9.88 -11.76
CA PRO A 62 0.54 -9.75 -11.47
C PRO A 62 0.84 -8.80 -10.30
N VAL A 63 0.01 -7.78 -10.10
CA VAL A 63 0.26 -6.77 -9.07
C VAL A 63 -0.34 -7.13 -7.73
N ILE A 64 -1.42 -7.91 -7.76
CA ILE A 64 -1.98 -8.55 -6.58
C ILE A 64 -0.96 -9.56 -6.04
N GLU A 65 -0.31 -10.33 -6.92
CA GLU A 65 0.78 -11.23 -6.54
C GLU A 65 1.95 -10.47 -5.92
N VAL A 66 2.37 -9.33 -6.48
CA VAL A 66 3.44 -8.50 -5.88
C VAL A 66 3.07 -8.05 -4.47
N MET A 67 1.82 -7.61 -4.25
CA MET A 67 1.34 -7.22 -2.93
C MET A 67 1.35 -8.41 -1.94
N GLU A 68 0.76 -9.53 -2.33
CA GLU A 68 0.67 -10.72 -1.48
C GLU A 68 2.04 -11.32 -1.18
N ASN A 69 2.93 -11.38 -2.17
CA ASN A 69 4.29 -11.89 -2.00
C ASN A 69 5.12 -10.95 -1.13
N THR A 70 4.94 -9.63 -1.26
CA THR A 70 5.58 -8.65 -0.36
C THR A 70 5.14 -8.89 1.08
N ALA A 71 3.84 -9.01 1.33
CA ALA A 71 3.31 -9.23 2.67
C ALA A 71 3.81 -10.53 3.31
N LYS A 72 3.90 -11.61 2.52
CA LYS A 72 4.44 -12.91 2.97
C LYS A 72 5.94 -12.86 3.22
N ALA A 73 6.72 -12.31 2.28
CA ALA A 73 8.17 -12.34 2.34
C ALA A 73 8.75 -11.35 3.36
N GLN A 74 8.05 -10.26 3.65
CA GLN A 74 8.52 -9.19 4.54
C GLN A 74 7.63 -9.03 5.78
N LYS A 75 7.09 -10.15 6.26
CA LYS A 75 6.24 -10.20 7.45
C LYS A 75 6.90 -9.51 8.64
N GLY A 76 6.20 -8.54 9.24
CA GLY A 76 6.66 -7.68 10.33
C GLY A 76 7.54 -6.50 9.90
N GLU A 77 7.85 -6.37 8.61
CA GLU A 77 8.85 -5.41 8.11
C GLU A 77 8.30 -4.39 7.10
N TYR A 78 7.07 -4.54 6.61
CA TYR A 78 6.44 -3.55 5.72
C TYR A 78 5.47 -2.61 6.46
N VAL A 79 5.32 -1.40 5.93
CA VAL A 79 4.30 -0.45 6.37
C VAL A 79 3.04 -0.67 5.54
N PHE A 80 1.89 -0.76 6.23
CA PHE A 80 0.59 -0.83 5.59
C PHE A 80 -0.10 0.54 5.68
N VAL A 81 -0.45 1.12 4.53
CA VAL A 81 -1.22 2.36 4.45
C VAL A 81 -2.64 2.02 4.00
N MET A 82 -3.63 2.45 4.78
CA MET A 82 -5.03 2.34 4.44
C MET A 82 -5.58 3.74 4.14
N GLU A 83 -6.00 3.98 2.90
CA GLU A 83 -6.68 5.20 2.46
C GLU A 83 -8.18 4.94 2.30
N GLY A 84 -8.99 5.77 2.93
CA GLY A 84 -10.45 5.64 2.93
C GLY A 84 -10.96 4.57 3.89
N SER A 85 -12.28 4.40 3.94
CA SER A 85 -12.93 3.54 4.93
C SER A 85 -13.03 2.07 4.50
N VAL A 86 -13.18 1.19 5.49
CA VAL A 86 -13.37 -0.25 5.29
C VAL A 86 -14.85 -0.59 5.38
N SER A 87 -15.47 -0.85 4.23
CA SER A 87 -16.88 -1.23 4.16
C SER A 87 -17.09 -2.69 4.59
N THR A 88 -17.81 -2.93 5.68
CA THR A 88 -18.08 -4.27 6.24
C THR A 88 -19.52 -4.74 6.03
N ALA A 89 -20.45 -3.84 5.69
CA ALA A 89 -21.83 -4.19 5.38
C ALA A 89 -21.92 -5.11 4.14
N ALA A 90 -23.02 -5.87 4.04
CA ALA A 90 -23.23 -6.87 2.99
C ALA A 90 -22.04 -7.84 2.83
N ASN A 91 -21.45 -8.28 3.94
CA ASN A 91 -20.25 -9.13 3.98
C ASN A 91 -19.06 -8.55 3.17
N GLY A 92 -18.88 -7.22 3.20
CA GLY A 92 -17.78 -6.55 2.52
C GLY A 92 -17.96 -6.37 1.01
N ALA A 93 -19.16 -6.61 0.46
CA ALA A 93 -19.42 -6.57 -0.98
C ALA A 93 -19.29 -5.18 -1.63
N TYR A 94 -19.24 -4.09 -0.84
CA TYR A 94 -19.23 -2.73 -1.37
C TYR A 94 -17.88 -2.27 -1.93
N ALA A 95 -16.77 -2.93 -1.58
CA ALA A 95 -15.46 -2.58 -2.10
C ALA A 95 -14.54 -3.81 -2.12
N ALA A 96 -13.85 -4.02 -3.25
CA ALA A 96 -12.92 -5.13 -3.45
C ALA A 96 -11.62 -4.64 -4.11
N ILE A 97 -10.53 -5.32 -3.80
CA ILE A 97 -9.20 -5.07 -4.38
C ILE A 97 -8.65 -6.39 -4.93
N GLY A 98 -8.63 -6.47 -6.26
CA GLY A 98 -8.24 -7.65 -7.00
C GLY A 98 -9.19 -8.84 -6.79
N GLU A 99 -8.77 -9.98 -7.34
CA GLU A 99 -9.55 -11.21 -7.34
C GLU A 99 -8.68 -12.39 -6.88
N ARG A 100 -9.33 -13.47 -6.44
CA ARG A 100 -8.71 -14.78 -6.22
C ARG A 100 -9.59 -15.83 -6.87
N GLY A 101 -9.08 -16.50 -7.91
CA GLY A 101 -9.88 -17.48 -8.66
C GLY A 101 -11.12 -16.87 -9.32
N GLY A 102 -11.01 -15.63 -9.81
CA GLY A 102 -12.13 -14.90 -10.44
C GLY A 102 -13.21 -14.41 -9.47
N GLN A 103 -12.96 -14.48 -8.15
CA GLN A 103 -13.85 -13.92 -7.13
C GLN A 103 -13.24 -12.66 -6.53
N PRO A 104 -13.99 -11.54 -6.43
CA PRO A 104 -13.50 -10.31 -5.80
C PRO A 104 -13.08 -10.53 -4.35
N VAL A 105 -11.92 -9.99 -3.97
CA VAL A 105 -11.48 -10.01 -2.57
C VAL A 105 -11.84 -8.70 -1.92
N SER A 106 -12.72 -8.75 -0.91
CA SER A 106 -13.19 -7.54 -0.22
C SER A 106 -12.03 -6.75 0.40
N VAL A 107 -12.19 -5.42 0.49
CA VAL A 107 -11.25 -4.56 1.20
C VAL A 107 -11.09 -5.00 2.66
N ALA A 108 -12.17 -5.41 3.32
CA ALA A 108 -12.12 -5.92 4.70
C ALA A 108 -11.19 -7.13 4.83
N THR A 109 -11.31 -8.11 3.93
CA THR A 109 -10.41 -9.28 3.88
C THR A 109 -8.96 -8.86 3.66
N ARG A 110 -8.70 -7.95 2.72
CA ARG A 110 -7.33 -7.46 2.46
C ARG A 110 -6.73 -6.75 3.67
N VAL A 111 -7.52 -5.92 4.35
CA VAL A 111 -7.09 -5.21 5.56
C VAL A 111 -6.76 -6.19 6.67
N GLU A 112 -7.58 -7.20 6.93
CA GLU A 112 -7.32 -8.22 7.95
C GLU A 112 -6.02 -9.01 7.68
N GLU A 113 -5.76 -9.35 6.42
CA GLU A 113 -4.55 -10.07 6.02
C GLU A 113 -3.29 -9.21 6.14
N LEU A 114 -3.33 -7.97 5.66
CA LEU A 114 -2.17 -7.08 5.63
C LEU A 114 -1.89 -6.44 6.99
N ALA A 115 -2.91 -6.00 7.71
CA ALA A 115 -2.72 -5.33 8.99
C ALA A 115 -2.15 -6.28 10.06
N ARG A 116 -2.46 -7.58 9.98
CA ARG A 116 -1.98 -8.60 10.93
C ARG A 116 -0.47 -8.78 10.89
N ASP A 117 0.12 -8.66 9.71
CA ASP A 117 1.50 -9.04 9.43
C ASP A 117 2.41 -7.85 9.10
N CYS A 118 1.91 -6.61 9.20
CA CYS A 118 2.68 -5.40 8.95
C CYS A 118 3.47 -4.94 10.19
N MET A 119 4.49 -4.10 9.98
CA MET A 119 5.22 -3.41 11.05
C MET A 119 4.36 -2.35 11.73
N ALA A 120 3.61 -1.59 10.93
CA ALA A 120 2.77 -0.49 11.37
C ALA A 120 1.67 -0.22 10.34
N VAL A 121 0.52 0.22 10.85
CA VAL A 121 -0.61 0.70 10.04
C VAL A 121 -0.65 2.22 10.08
N ILE A 122 -0.77 2.84 8.90
CA ILE A 122 -1.07 4.27 8.73
C ILE A 122 -2.49 4.38 8.17
N ALA A 123 -3.43 4.82 8.99
CA ALA A 123 -4.76 5.21 8.52
C ALA A 123 -4.68 6.63 7.95
N LEU A 124 -4.72 6.75 6.62
CA LEU A 124 -4.52 8.00 5.90
C LEU A 124 -5.87 8.58 5.45
N GLY A 125 -6.29 9.66 6.10
CA GLY A 125 -7.61 10.28 5.91
C GLY A 125 -8.36 10.41 7.24
N THR A 126 -9.54 11.04 7.21
CA THR A 126 -10.45 11.14 8.37
C THR A 126 -11.21 9.84 8.57
#